data_AF-A0A7C7R8T8-F1
#
_entry.id   AF-A0A7C7R8T8-F1
#
_cell.length_a   1.000
_cell.length_b   1.000
_cell.length_c   1.000
_cell.angle_alpha   90.00
_cell.angle_beta   90.00
_cell.angle_gamma   90.00
#
_symmetry.space_group_name_H-M   'P 1'
#
loop_
_entity.id
_entity.type
_entity.pdbx_description
1 polymer ?
#
loop_
_entity_poly.entity_id
_entity_poly.type
_entity_poly.pdbx_seq_one_letter_code
_entity_poly.pdbx_strand_id
1 'polypeptide(L)'
;MRSIPEPAERTWRPASAPRQWLKVTRPYSDAWLAAPRSQRHGNWRANRPESPAAPCRAVTRGPLFRLGGAAGRKPRLQRQAKGRQWSRPGGPALDVGRRRARRSPPRAWGSGFSAASSSMDHLLGIDLGSTSLKAVVYDLEGNVVARGSRPTRRSHPDPEHPEWTVWEPEHIWSDTAVAVRQAVGQLDDPRRIRGVAVTGMGMDGLPVDGEGRWLYPFISWHDPRTAPQLAWWEEHIGAAKVFSIGGNPLWPINSALRILWVRENEPQVFARTEKWLLIEDFLNFMLCGRQVTDYSMASCTLLFDQRRLDWSEELIRMSGIPRRLLCEVAPSGTPLGEVHREASRATGLAEGTPVILGGHDHLCGALPVGGFRPGVALDVTGTWETVIATTDEPVLKDQLRQKGMTVQAHVARGRYATWGGSVAAEMLEWYRAQLAGQSAAADWPQLIEAARQSPPGARRVMFLPHMSGASCPVVDSRSMGAVVGLTGQATAGDLVRAIIEGLDYQFLDTVTALESGLEASLDRVVAVGGATRNTFWMQNKADVSGRTIEVPAVEEATPLGAAILAGIGLGIYQDEEDACRRVYKPGRTYRPDPSLRRLYAEGFKLYRELYPALAPIHHRLAAMPLS
;
A
#
# COMPACT_ATOMS: atom_id res chain seq x y z
N MET A 1 -56.70 0.01 10.04
CA MET A 1 -55.50 0.45 9.32
C MET A 1 -54.48 0.90 10.34
N ARG A 2 -53.42 0.10 10.55
CA ARG A 2 -52.37 0.38 11.54
C ARG A 2 -51.22 1.13 10.87
N SER A 3 -50.81 2.23 11.50
CA SER A 3 -49.72 3.13 11.12
C SER A 3 -48.36 2.44 11.24
N ILE A 4 -47.53 2.63 10.22
CA ILE A 4 -46.12 2.21 10.18
C ILE A 4 -45.29 3.30 10.88
N PRO A 5 -44.37 2.98 11.82
CA PRO A 5 -43.50 3.98 12.44
C PRO A 5 -42.29 4.31 11.55
N GLU A 6 -41.95 5.60 11.48
CA GLU A 6 -40.73 6.12 10.87
C GLU A 6 -39.45 5.68 11.62
N PRO A 7 -38.27 5.61 10.96
CA PRO A 7 -37.02 5.26 11.61
C PRO A 7 -36.49 6.45 12.42
N ALA A 8 -36.19 6.23 13.70
CA ALA A 8 -35.60 7.23 14.59
C ALA A 8 -34.19 7.64 14.12
N GLU A 9 -34.00 8.93 13.86
CA GLU A 9 -32.69 9.58 13.76
C GLU A 9 -31.93 9.40 15.08
N ARG A 10 -30.83 8.64 15.05
CA ARG A 10 -29.90 8.53 16.19
C ARG A 10 -28.93 9.72 16.15
N THR A 11 -29.25 10.76 16.89
CA THR A 11 -28.37 11.92 17.11
C THR A 11 -27.17 11.52 17.97
N TRP A 12 -25.95 11.77 17.48
CA TRP A 12 -24.72 11.78 18.27
C TRP A 12 -24.89 12.75 19.46
N ARG A 13 -24.37 12.37 20.62
CA ARG A 13 -24.20 13.28 21.76
C ARG A 13 -22.72 13.28 22.11
N PRO A 14 -22.06 14.45 22.23
CA PRO A 14 -20.69 14.49 22.70
C PRO A 14 -20.66 14.04 24.16
N ALA A 15 -20.20 12.83 24.42
CA ALA A 15 -19.74 12.46 25.74
C ALA A 15 -18.36 13.09 25.95
N SER A 16 -18.15 13.75 27.09
CA SER A 16 -16.82 14.04 27.59
C SER A 16 -15.98 12.76 27.54
N ALA A 17 -14.81 12.83 26.87
CA ALA A 17 -13.85 11.75 26.75
C ALA A 17 -13.68 11.02 28.10
N PRO A 18 -13.52 9.68 28.12
CA PRO A 18 -13.09 8.99 29.33
C PRO A 18 -11.76 9.61 29.78
N ARG A 19 -11.81 10.39 30.85
CA ARG A 19 -10.60 10.84 31.54
C ARG A 19 -10.04 9.63 32.28
N GLN A 20 -8.75 9.37 32.05
CA GLN A 20 -7.87 8.44 32.77
C GLN A 20 -7.89 6.98 32.31
N TRP A 21 -6.97 6.65 31.39
CA TRP A 21 -6.36 5.32 31.33
C TRP A 21 -5.22 5.30 32.36
N LEU A 22 -5.52 4.87 33.58
CA LEU A 22 -4.51 4.63 34.61
C LEU A 22 -4.65 3.20 35.14
N LYS A 23 -3.63 2.40 34.81
CA LYS A 23 -3.13 1.20 35.50
C LYS A 23 -4.13 0.09 35.83
N VAL A 24 -4.01 -1.02 35.11
CA VAL A 24 -4.19 -2.36 35.69
C VAL A 24 -2.97 -3.20 35.32
N THR A 25 -1.90 -3.08 36.10
CA THR A 25 -0.83 -4.08 36.13
C THR A 25 -1.33 -5.30 36.91
N ARG A 26 -1.46 -6.46 36.27
CA ARG A 26 -1.47 -7.76 36.97
C ARG A 26 -0.68 -8.82 36.19
N PRO A 27 0.05 -9.70 36.90
CA PRO A 27 0.94 -10.67 36.28
C PRO A 27 0.16 -11.78 35.59
N TYR A 28 0.73 -12.27 34.49
CA TYR A 28 0.32 -13.48 33.76
C TYR A 28 -0.01 -14.63 34.72
N SER A 29 -1.22 -15.18 34.61
CA SER A 29 -1.57 -16.47 35.20
C SER A 29 -1.88 -17.47 34.08
N ASP A 30 -1.01 -18.47 33.97
CA ASP A 30 -1.15 -19.63 33.09
C ASP A 30 -2.46 -20.40 33.39
N ALA A 31 -3.32 -20.49 32.39
CA ALA A 31 -4.30 -21.57 32.30
C ALA A 31 -4.65 -21.75 30.83
N TRP A 32 -4.19 -22.86 30.22
CA TRP A 32 -4.84 -23.65 29.15
C TRP A 32 -3.80 -24.55 28.46
N LEU A 33 -3.33 -25.61 29.14
CA LEU A 33 -2.77 -26.80 28.49
C LEU A 33 -3.05 -28.04 29.36
N ALA A 34 -3.93 -28.91 28.88
CA ALA A 34 -4.11 -30.30 29.31
C ALA A 34 -4.32 -31.11 28.01
N ALA A 35 -3.67 -32.23 27.68
CA ALA A 35 -2.65 -33.11 28.29
C ALA A 35 -2.20 -34.08 27.15
N PRO A 36 -1.40 -35.16 27.36
CA PRO A 36 -0.50 -35.49 28.45
C PRO A 36 0.96 -35.77 27.99
N ARG A 37 1.89 -35.59 28.94
CA ARG A 37 3.28 -36.04 28.87
C ARG A 37 3.39 -37.56 29.05
N SER A 38 4.25 -38.20 28.26
CA SER A 38 4.93 -39.45 28.68
C SER A 38 6.41 -39.17 28.94
N GLN A 39 6.81 -39.39 30.19
CA GLN A 39 8.20 -39.36 30.67
C GLN A 39 9.03 -40.48 30.04
N ARG A 40 10.30 -40.20 29.68
CA ARG A 40 11.46 -41.02 30.06
C ARG A 40 12.71 -40.14 30.19
N HIS A 41 13.29 -40.16 31.39
CA HIS A 41 14.61 -39.62 31.70
C HIS A 41 15.73 -40.49 31.12
N GLY A 42 16.85 -39.84 30.77
CA GLY A 42 18.11 -40.49 30.46
C GLY A 42 19.24 -39.47 30.30
N ASN A 43 19.87 -39.09 31.42
CA ASN A 43 21.17 -38.42 31.47
C ASN A 43 22.21 -39.22 30.69
N TRP A 44 23.10 -38.58 29.91
CA TRP A 44 24.52 -38.96 29.81
C TRP A 44 25.39 -37.77 29.36
N ARG A 45 26.45 -37.53 30.13
CA ARG A 45 27.52 -36.56 29.88
C ARG A 45 28.53 -37.09 28.84
N ALA A 46 29.14 -36.14 28.14
CA ALA A 46 30.53 -36.07 27.65
C ALA A 46 31.22 -37.32 27.06
N ASN A 47 31.69 -37.19 25.81
CA ASN A 47 33.11 -37.34 25.48
C ASN A 47 33.42 -36.90 24.03
N ARG A 48 34.48 -36.11 23.88
CA ARG A 48 35.23 -35.95 22.61
C ARG A 48 35.97 -37.27 22.30
N PRO A 49 36.38 -37.49 21.05
CA PRO A 49 37.83 -37.40 20.81
C PRO A 49 38.24 -36.78 19.46
N GLU A 50 39.55 -36.63 19.40
CA GLU A 50 40.41 -35.88 18.48
C GLU A 50 40.57 -36.51 17.08
N SER A 51 40.99 -35.67 16.13
CA SER A 51 41.61 -36.05 14.85
C SER A 51 42.92 -36.82 15.04
N PRO A 52 43.38 -37.51 13.99
CA PRO A 52 44.67 -37.13 13.42
C PRO A 52 44.69 -37.07 11.88
N ALA A 53 45.67 -36.32 11.38
CA ALA A 53 45.91 -36.00 9.98
C ALA A 53 46.85 -36.98 9.25
N ALA A 54 46.78 -36.90 7.90
CA ALA A 54 47.89 -37.01 6.91
C ALA A 54 48.36 -38.42 6.45
N PRO A 55 49.07 -38.57 5.30
CA PRO A 55 49.16 -37.75 4.08
C PRO A 55 49.23 -38.56 2.73
N CYS A 56 49.43 -37.80 1.63
CA CYS A 56 50.34 -38.07 0.50
C CYS A 56 49.80 -38.41 -0.92
N ARG A 57 50.00 -37.40 -1.79
CA ARG A 57 50.73 -37.39 -3.08
C ARG A 57 50.00 -37.66 -4.41
N ALA A 58 50.35 -36.75 -5.32
CA ALA A 58 49.93 -36.56 -6.69
C ALA A 58 50.63 -37.50 -7.69
N VAL A 59 49.99 -37.71 -8.85
CA VAL A 59 50.65 -37.94 -10.13
C VAL A 59 49.91 -37.20 -11.25
N THR A 60 50.69 -36.44 -12.02
CA THR A 60 50.35 -35.68 -13.24
C THR A 60 50.50 -36.51 -14.51
N ARG A 61 49.66 -36.27 -15.54
CA ARG A 61 49.99 -35.89 -16.95
C ARG A 61 48.82 -36.23 -17.91
N GLY A 62 48.49 -35.28 -18.81
CA GLY A 62 47.51 -35.41 -19.92
C GLY A 62 48.05 -36.22 -21.12
N PRO A 63 47.59 -36.03 -22.39
CA PRO A 63 46.87 -34.87 -22.95
C PRO A 63 45.77 -35.15 -24.04
N LEU A 64 45.14 -34.05 -24.49
CA LEU A 64 44.70 -33.68 -25.86
C LEU A 64 43.88 -34.66 -26.73
N PHE A 65 42.68 -34.23 -27.15
CA PHE A 65 42.32 -34.16 -28.58
C PHE A 65 41.33 -33.02 -28.85
N ARG A 66 41.49 -32.43 -30.04
CA ARG A 66 40.92 -31.17 -30.53
C ARG A 66 40.07 -31.48 -31.78
N LEU A 67 39.11 -30.59 -32.03
CA LEU A 67 38.61 -30.10 -33.34
C LEU A 67 37.49 -30.83 -34.12
N GLY A 68 36.58 -29.96 -34.60
CA GLY A 68 35.80 -30.08 -35.83
C GLY A 68 34.29 -29.98 -35.56
N GLY A 69 33.50 -29.02 -36.04
CA GLY A 69 33.68 -28.01 -37.08
C GLY A 69 32.41 -27.92 -37.95
N ALA A 70 32.13 -26.72 -38.47
CA ALA A 70 31.14 -26.35 -39.50
C ALA A 70 29.65 -26.27 -39.06
N ALA A 71 29.00 -25.09 -39.04
CA ALA A 71 28.66 -24.13 -40.11
C ALA A 71 27.33 -24.47 -40.83
N GLY A 72 26.41 -23.49 -40.88
CA GLY A 72 25.52 -23.33 -42.04
C GLY A 72 24.03 -23.06 -41.79
N ARG A 73 23.66 -21.80 -42.07
CA ARG A 73 22.48 -21.35 -42.84
C ARG A 73 21.11 -21.16 -42.16
N LYS A 74 20.67 -19.89 -42.25
CA LYS A 74 19.28 -19.41 -42.24
C LYS A 74 18.46 -20.04 -43.39
N PRO A 75 17.12 -19.95 -43.28
CA PRO A 75 16.41 -19.19 -44.31
C PRO A 75 15.37 -18.20 -43.75
N ARG A 76 15.26 -17.07 -44.44
CA ARG A 76 14.08 -16.19 -44.48
C ARG A 76 12.96 -16.90 -45.25
N LEU A 77 11.73 -16.81 -44.79
CA LEU A 77 10.54 -16.90 -45.62
C LEU A 77 9.51 -15.86 -45.14
N GLN A 78 9.24 -14.89 -46.02
CA GLN A 78 7.98 -14.13 -46.04
C GLN A 78 6.87 -15.07 -46.53
N ARG A 79 5.68 -15.03 -45.92
CA ARG A 79 4.44 -14.59 -46.57
C ARG A 79 3.19 -14.94 -45.75
N GLN A 80 2.27 -13.97 -45.81
CA GLN A 80 0.81 -14.11 -45.91
C GLN A 80 -0.01 -14.36 -44.63
N ALA A 81 -0.69 -13.29 -44.27
CA ALA A 81 -1.99 -13.26 -43.63
C ALA A 81 -2.98 -14.26 -44.26
N LYS A 82 -3.76 -14.92 -43.40
CA LYS A 82 -5.13 -15.37 -43.67
C LYS A 82 -5.86 -15.52 -42.34
N GLY A 83 -6.82 -14.62 -42.12
CA GLY A 83 -7.79 -14.76 -41.04
C GLY A 83 -8.63 -16.03 -41.23
N ARG A 84 -9.00 -16.64 -40.11
CA ARG A 84 -10.13 -17.57 -40.03
C ARG A 84 -10.85 -17.37 -38.71
N GLN A 85 -12.02 -16.76 -38.82
CA GLN A 85 -13.12 -16.88 -37.86
C GLN A 85 -13.36 -18.36 -37.57
N TRP A 86 -13.44 -18.71 -36.29
CA TRP A 86 -14.01 -19.97 -35.82
C TRP A 86 -15.36 -19.67 -35.20
N SER A 87 -16.42 -19.85 -35.99
CA SER A 87 -17.76 -20.12 -35.51
C SER A 87 -17.87 -21.62 -35.25
N ARG A 88 -18.25 -21.99 -34.04
CA ARG A 88 -18.76 -23.34 -33.73
C ARG A 88 -20.03 -23.25 -32.88
N PRO A 89 -20.91 -24.26 -33.02
CA PRO A 89 -22.35 -24.10 -32.87
C PRO A 89 -22.86 -24.49 -31.49
N GLY A 90 -24.04 -23.97 -31.17
CA GLY A 90 -24.77 -24.26 -29.94
C GLY A 90 -25.27 -25.70 -29.84
N GLY A 91 -25.39 -26.15 -28.59
CA GLY A 91 -26.10 -27.34 -28.13
C GLY A 91 -26.25 -27.26 -26.60
N PRO A 92 -27.36 -27.75 -26.00
CA PRO A 92 -27.96 -27.14 -24.80
C PRO A 92 -27.69 -27.91 -23.49
N ALA A 93 -28.22 -27.33 -22.40
CA ALA A 93 -28.37 -27.84 -21.02
C ALA A 93 -27.21 -27.45 -20.07
N LEU A 94 -27.39 -27.02 -18.83
CA LEU A 94 -28.43 -27.27 -17.83
C LEU A 94 -28.65 -26.02 -16.96
N ASP A 95 -29.92 -25.75 -16.65
CA ASP A 95 -30.39 -24.69 -15.75
C ASP A 95 -30.12 -25.09 -14.29
N VAL A 96 -29.21 -24.38 -13.61
CA VAL A 96 -29.01 -24.47 -12.16
C VAL A 96 -29.33 -23.10 -11.57
N GLY A 97 -30.54 -22.99 -11.04
CA GLY A 97 -31.11 -21.75 -10.53
C GLY A 97 -30.24 -21.08 -9.45
N ARG A 98 -29.67 -19.92 -9.79
CA ARG A 98 -29.16 -18.95 -8.82
C ARG A 98 -30.29 -18.02 -8.39
N ARG A 99 -30.82 -18.24 -7.18
CA ARG A 99 -31.64 -17.23 -6.49
C ARG A 99 -30.79 -16.00 -6.19
N ARG A 100 -30.88 -14.96 -7.03
CA ARG A 100 -30.43 -13.60 -6.69
C ARG A 100 -31.40 -13.02 -5.66
N ALA A 101 -30.93 -12.79 -4.44
CA ALA A 101 -31.60 -11.91 -3.50
C ALA A 101 -31.54 -10.48 -4.08
N ARG A 102 -32.69 -9.97 -4.55
CA ARG A 102 -32.85 -8.55 -4.88
C ARG A 102 -32.78 -7.75 -3.58
N ARG A 103 -31.62 -7.13 -3.30
CA ARG A 103 -31.56 -5.96 -2.43
C ARG A 103 -31.95 -4.75 -3.28
N SER A 104 -32.95 -4.00 -2.82
CA SER A 104 -33.35 -2.73 -3.43
C SER A 104 -32.17 -1.74 -3.38
N PRO A 105 -31.91 -0.97 -4.45
CA PRO A 105 -30.87 0.05 -4.42
C PRO A 105 -31.26 1.17 -3.41
N PRO A 106 -30.28 1.80 -2.73
CA PRO A 106 -30.55 3.03 -2.00
C PRO A 106 -31.07 4.10 -2.96
N ARG A 107 -31.91 5.02 -2.46
CA ARG A 107 -32.49 6.12 -3.24
C ARG A 107 -31.37 6.84 -4.00
N ALA A 108 -31.42 6.80 -5.33
CA ALA A 108 -30.59 7.64 -6.16
C ALA A 108 -30.90 9.09 -5.81
N TRP A 109 -29.86 9.86 -5.50
CA TRP A 109 -29.96 11.30 -5.36
C TRP A 109 -30.42 11.83 -6.71
N GLY A 110 -31.62 12.43 -6.73
CA GLY A 110 -32.24 12.91 -7.95
C GLY A 110 -31.31 13.87 -8.69
N SER A 111 -31.19 13.68 -10.00
CA SER A 111 -30.44 14.53 -10.93
C SER A 111 -31.09 15.92 -11.03
N GLY A 112 -30.92 16.73 -10.00
CA GLY A 112 -31.35 18.14 -9.94
C GLY A 112 -30.24 19.12 -10.31
N PHE A 113 -29.24 18.70 -11.07
CA PHE A 113 -28.18 19.60 -11.55
C PHE A 113 -28.69 20.40 -12.74
N SER A 114 -29.16 21.62 -12.48
CA SER A 114 -29.32 22.65 -13.52
C SER A 114 -27.95 22.98 -14.10
N ALA A 115 -27.81 22.89 -15.43
CA ALA A 115 -26.55 23.14 -16.15
C ALA A 115 -26.05 24.61 -16.09
N ALA A 116 -26.78 25.51 -15.42
CA ALA A 116 -26.46 26.93 -15.34
C ALA A 116 -25.86 27.30 -13.97
N SER A 117 -24.62 26.86 -13.70
CA SER A 117 -23.63 27.44 -12.74
C SER A 117 -22.39 26.52 -12.55
N SER A 118 -22.00 25.72 -13.56
CA SER A 118 -20.99 24.66 -13.39
C SER A 118 -19.56 25.16 -13.11
N SER A 119 -19.26 26.44 -13.30
CA SER A 119 -17.89 26.99 -13.16
C SER A 119 -17.50 27.37 -11.72
N MET A 120 -18.36 27.14 -10.73
CA MET A 120 -18.12 27.52 -9.33
C MET A 120 -18.35 26.39 -8.33
N ASP A 121 -18.69 25.19 -8.80
CA ASP A 121 -18.87 24.02 -7.94
C ASP A 121 -17.52 23.38 -7.60
N HIS A 122 -17.41 22.85 -6.38
CA HIS A 122 -16.18 22.30 -5.84
C HIS A 122 -16.41 20.91 -5.23
N LEU A 123 -15.32 20.14 -5.15
CA LEU A 123 -15.26 18.84 -4.48
C LEU A 123 -14.17 18.86 -3.44
N LEU A 124 -14.42 18.28 -2.27
CA LEU A 124 -13.44 18.19 -1.19
C LEU A 124 -12.88 16.77 -1.09
N GLY A 125 -11.56 16.65 -1.15
CA GLY A 125 -10.84 15.45 -0.76
C GLY A 125 -10.16 15.62 0.60
N ILE A 126 -10.38 14.68 1.51
CA ILE A 126 -9.68 14.61 2.79
C ILE A 126 -8.72 13.42 2.74
N ASP A 127 -7.45 13.64 3.08
CA ASP A 127 -6.40 12.63 3.10
C ASP A 127 -5.85 12.46 4.53
N LEU A 128 -6.08 11.28 5.10
CA LEU A 128 -5.63 10.86 6.42
C LEU A 128 -4.27 10.15 6.32
N GLY A 129 -3.25 10.91 5.93
CA GLY A 129 -1.88 10.44 5.78
C GLY A 129 -1.16 10.28 7.12
N SER A 130 -0.09 9.45 7.14
CA SER A 130 0.70 9.16 8.35
C SER A 130 1.58 10.33 8.82
N THR A 131 1.87 11.29 7.94
CA THR A 131 2.69 12.48 8.24
C THR A 131 1.86 13.76 8.35
N SER A 132 0.79 13.86 7.58
CA SER A 132 -0.11 15.02 7.58
C SER A 132 -1.54 14.61 7.27
N LEU A 133 -2.47 15.26 7.95
CA LEU A 133 -3.91 15.27 7.68
C LEU A 133 -4.21 16.45 6.77
N LYS A 134 -4.67 16.19 5.55
CA LYS A 134 -4.90 17.22 4.53
C LYS A 134 -6.36 17.31 4.14
N ALA A 135 -6.80 18.53 3.84
CA ALA A 135 -8.09 18.80 3.23
C ALA A 135 -7.86 19.71 2.02
N VAL A 136 -8.26 19.28 0.83
CA VAL A 136 -8.03 20.02 -0.41
C VAL A 136 -9.32 20.14 -1.20
N VAL A 137 -9.69 21.38 -1.52
CA VAL A 137 -10.86 21.72 -2.33
C VAL A 137 -10.41 21.89 -3.76
N TYR A 138 -11.09 21.22 -4.67
CA TYR A 138 -10.84 21.25 -6.10
C TYR A 138 -12.05 21.80 -6.85
N ASP A 139 -11.79 22.48 -7.97
CA ASP A 139 -12.83 22.66 -8.99
C ASP A 139 -13.11 21.34 -9.73
N LEU A 140 -14.08 21.35 -10.65
CA LEU A 140 -14.49 20.14 -11.39
C LEU A 140 -13.50 19.75 -12.51
N GLU A 141 -12.42 20.52 -12.68
CA GLU A 141 -11.33 20.31 -13.61
C GLU A 141 -10.04 19.87 -12.88
N GLY A 142 -10.14 19.60 -11.59
CA GLY A 142 -9.07 19.08 -10.74
C GLY A 142 -8.04 20.13 -10.32
N ASN A 143 -8.31 21.43 -10.49
CA ASN A 143 -7.42 22.49 -10.03
C ASN A 143 -7.66 22.76 -8.54
N VAL A 144 -6.58 22.97 -7.78
CA VAL A 144 -6.64 23.29 -6.35
C VAL A 144 -7.21 24.70 -6.16
N VAL A 145 -8.31 24.81 -5.42
CA VAL A 145 -8.96 26.09 -5.07
C VAL A 145 -8.58 26.53 -3.67
N ALA A 146 -8.57 25.59 -2.71
CA ALA A 146 -8.23 25.87 -1.32
C ALA A 146 -7.62 24.64 -0.65
N ARG A 147 -6.85 24.86 0.42
CA ARG A 147 -6.17 23.76 1.13
C ARG A 147 -6.00 24.03 2.62
N GLY A 148 -6.00 22.98 3.41
CA GLY A 148 -5.68 23.01 4.84
C GLY A 148 -4.90 21.76 5.23
N SER A 149 -4.10 21.88 6.29
CA SER A 149 -3.21 20.79 6.72
C SER A 149 -2.94 20.86 8.23
N ARG A 150 -2.78 19.69 8.83
CA ARG A 150 -2.23 19.50 10.17
C ARG A 150 -1.22 18.35 10.16
N PRO A 151 -0.15 18.40 10.98
CA PRO A 151 0.71 17.24 11.17
C PRO A 151 -0.07 16.11 11.84
N THR A 152 0.13 14.87 11.40
CA THR A 152 -0.44 13.70 12.05
C THR A 152 0.37 13.38 13.31
N ARG A 153 -0.27 13.36 14.47
CA ARG A 153 0.41 13.19 15.76
C ARG A 153 0.48 11.72 16.15
N ARG A 154 1.69 11.26 16.46
CA ARG A 154 1.94 9.95 17.07
C ARG A 154 2.00 10.08 18.58
N SER A 155 1.50 9.07 19.29
CA SER A 155 1.52 8.97 20.74
C SER A 155 2.14 7.64 21.15
N HIS A 156 2.87 7.64 22.28
CA HIS A 156 3.49 6.47 22.89
C HIS A 156 2.90 6.33 24.30
N PRO A 157 1.69 5.74 24.44
CA PRO A 157 0.90 5.85 25.64
C PRO A 157 1.41 4.95 26.79
N ASP A 158 2.23 3.95 26.48
CA ASP A 158 2.72 2.97 27.43
C ASP A 158 4.22 3.19 27.74
N PRO A 159 4.58 3.63 28.96
CA PRO A 159 5.97 3.82 29.35
C PRO A 159 6.78 2.52 29.45
N GLU A 160 6.14 1.38 29.69
CA GLU A 160 6.81 0.06 29.74
C GLU A 160 7.09 -0.48 28.32
N HIS A 161 6.33 0.00 27.34
CA HIS A 161 6.43 -0.34 25.93
C HIS A 161 6.60 0.91 25.04
N PRO A 162 7.77 1.59 25.07
CA PRO A 162 7.99 2.83 24.32
C PRO A 162 7.88 2.67 22.80
N GLU A 163 8.03 1.44 22.28
CA GLU A 163 7.82 1.10 20.87
C GLU A 163 6.35 1.10 20.45
N TRP A 164 5.43 1.00 21.42
CA TRP A 164 4.00 1.01 21.15
C TRP A 164 3.57 2.41 20.71
N THR A 165 3.01 2.47 19.51
CA THR A 165 2.64 3.70 18.82
C THR A 165 1.16 3.68 18.50
N VAL A 166 0.46 4.76 18.86
CA VAL A 166 -0.97 4.91 18.57
C VAL A 166 -1.28 6.23 17.89
N TRP A 167 -2.40 6.27 17.18
CA TRP A 167 -3.05 7.51 16.78
C TRP A 167 -4.21 7.78 17.74
N GLU A 168 -4.19 8.95 18.38
CA GLU A 168 -5.28 9.34 19.28
C GLU A 168 -6.50 9.78 18.46
N PRO A 169 -7.68 9.16 18.63
CA PRO A 169 -8.86 9.46 17.81
C PRO A 169 -9.34 10.90 17.98
N GLU A 170 -9.17 11.48 19.17
CA GLU A 170 -9.42 12.90 19.43
C GLU A 170 -8.55 13.79 18.54
N HIS A 171 -7.28 13.47 18.36
CA HIS A 171 -6.37 14.22 17.48
C HIS A 171 -6.71 13.99 16.01
N ILE A 172 -6.96 12.75 15.59
CA ILE A 172 -7.36 12.46 14.21
C ILE A 172 -8.63 13.26 13.83
N TRP A 173 -9.66 13.26 14.67
CA TRP A 173 -10.86 14.04 14.40
C TRP A 173 -10.61 15.55 14.45
N SER A 174 -10.06 16.05 15.56
CA SER A 174 -9.95 17.49 15.79
C SER A 174 -8.98 18.17 14.82
N ASP A 175 -7.80 17.59 14.56
CA ASP A 175 -6.82 18.15 13.64
C ASP A 175 -7.34 18.08 12.19
N THR A 176 -8.04 16.99 11.80
CA THR A 176 -8.71 16.93 10.49
C THR A 176 -9.80 17.98 10.35
N ALA A 177 -10.65 18.15 11.36
CA ALA A 177 -11.72 19.15 11.34
C ALA A 177 -11.15 20.58 11.20
N VAL A 178 -10.01 20.85 11.82
CA VAL A 178 -9.31 22.12 11.67
C VAL A 178 -8.70 22.27 10.27
N ALA A 179 -8.10 21.21 9.70
CA ALA A 179 -7.60 21.24 8.32
C ALA A 179 -8.74 21.52 7.33
N VAL A 180 -9.89 20.86 7.48
CA VAL A 180 -11.09 21.13 6.68
C VAL A 180 -11.55 22.57 6.84
N ARG A 181 -11.64 23.07 8.08
CA ARG A 181 -12.03 24.47 8.34
C ARG A 181 -11.10 25.47 7.70
N GLN A 182 -9.80 25.21 7.69
CA GLN A 182 -8.83 26.08 7.00
C GLN A 182 -9.08 26.13 5.50
N ALA A 183 -9.33 24.98 4.86
CA ALA A 183 -9.64 24.93 3.43
C ALA A 183 -10.98 25.64 3.13
N VAL A 184 -12.02 25.34 3.91
CA VAL A 184 -13.35 25.93 3.74
C VAL A 184 -13.34 27.44 3.98
N GLY A 185 -12.58 27.94 4.96
CA GLY A 185 -12.49 29.36 5.27
C GLY A 185 -11.79 30.22 4.21
N GLN A 186 -11.20 29.60 3.18
CA GLN A 186 -10.64 30.30 2.01
C GLN A 186 -11.68 30.46 0.88
N LEU A 187 -12.87 29.89 1.03
CA LEU A 187 -13.95 30.00 0.05
C LEU A 187 -14.93 31.10 0.42
N ASP A 188 -15.51 31.76 -0.58
CA ASP A 188 -16.57 32.76 -0.37
C ASP A 188 -17.88 32.12 0.15
N ASP A 189 -18.16 30.88 -0.27
CA ASP A 189 -19.37 30.15 0.13
C ASP A 189 -19.07 28.65 0.31
N PRO A 190 -19.17 28.10 1.53
CA PRO A 190 -18.94 26.67 1.79
C PRO A 190 -19.93 25.76 1.05
N ARG A 191 -21.11 26.28 0.65
CA ARG A 191 -22.13 25.50 -0.09
C ARG A 191 -21.70 25.17 -1.52
N ARG A 192 -20.63 25.78 -2.02
CA ARG A 192 -20.01 25.41 -3.30
C ARG A 192 -19.35 24.04 -3.24
N ILE A 193 -19.00 23.54 -2.06
CA ILE A 193 -18.53 22.15 -1.91
C ILE A 193 -19.73 21.22 -2.06
N ARG A 194 -19.83 20.57 -3.22
CA ARG A 194 -20.97 19.72 -3.59
C ARG A 194 -20.91 18.33 -2.97
N GLY A 195 -19.73 17.90 -2.54
CA GLY A 195 -19.52 16.65 -1.83
C GLY A 195 -18.11 16.52 -1.29
N VAL A 196 -17.97 15.62 -0.32
CA VAL A 196 -16.70 15.27 0.30
C VAL A 196 -16.48 13.76 0.26
N ALA A 197 -15.24 13.34 0.04
CA ALA A 197 -14.82 11.97 0.30
C ALA A 197 -13.51 11.95 1.09
N VAL A 198 -13.32 10.87 1.83
CA VAL A 198 -12.18 10.66 2.70
C VAL A 198 -11.33 9.54 2.13
N THR A 199 -10.02 9.70 2.14
CA THR A 199 -9.06 8.64 1.90
C THR A 199 -8.08 8.57 3.06
N GLY A 200 -7.48 7.41 3.28
CA GLY A 200 -6.57 7.24 4.40
C GLY A 200 -5.66 6.03 4.29
N MET A 201 -4.72 5.99 5.24
CA MET A 201 -3.83 4.85 5.41
C MET A 201 -4.63 3.57 5.70
N GLY A 202 -4.21 2.46 5.08
CA GLY A 202 -4.84 1.16 5.29
C GLY A 202 -4.64 0.59 6.70
N MET A 203 -5.51 -0.36 7.05
CA MET A 203 -5.40 -1.31 8.18
C MET A 203 -5.59 -0.77 9.60
N ASP A 204 -5.21 0.48 9.86
CA ASP A 204 -5.37 1.06 11.19
C ASP A 204 -6.84 1.31 11.48
N GLY A 205 -7.32 0.79 12.60
CA GLY A 205 -8.71 0.92 13.02
C GLY A 205 -8.86 0.90 14.52
N LEU A 206 -10.08 1.21 14.98
CA LEU A 206 -10.41 1.31 16.39
C LEU A 206 -11.76 0.64 16.71
N PRO A 207 -11.95 0.19 17.96
CA PRO A 207 -13.22 -0.32 18.45
C PRO A 207 -14.19 0.81 18.83
N VAL A 208 -15.44 0.72 18.39
CA VAL A 208 -16.56 1.56 18.85
C VAL A 208 -17.67 0.73 19.50
N ASP A 209 -18.35 1.30 20.50
CA ASP A 209 -19.53 0.69 21.12
C ASP A 209 -20.84 1.02 20.39
N GLY A 210 -21.95 0.44 20.87
CA GLY A 210 -23.29 0.62 20.30
C GLY A 210 -23.86 2.05 20.41
N GLU A 211 -23.23 2.91 21.20
CA GLU A 211 -23.54 4.35 21.29
C GLU A 211 -22.67 5.18 20.34
N GLY A 212 -21.72 4.55 19.62
CA GLY A 212 -20.82 5.23 18.70
C GLY A 212 -19.61 5.87 19.40
N ARG A 213 -19.30 5.50 20.64
CA ARG A 213 -18.10 5.97 21.34
C ARG A 213 -16.92 5.08 20.99
N TRP A 214 -15.79 5.68 20.62
CA TRP A 214 -14.53 4.93 20.51
C TRP A 214 -14.06 4.47 21.89
N LEU A 215 -13.54 3.25 21.95
CA LEU A 215 -13.19 2.57 23.20
C LEU A 215 -11.70 2.42 23.42
N TYR A 216 -10.90 2.60 22.37
CA TYR A 216 -9.45 2.44 22.37
C TYR A 216 -8.85 3.26 21.22
N PRO A 217 -7.60 3.76 21.33
CA PRO A 217 -6.97 4.47 20.23
C PRO A 217 -6.68 3.56 19.03
N PHE A 218 -6.35 4.16 17.89
CA PHE A 218 -5.89 3.39 16.74
C PHE A 218 -4.50 2.83 17.02
N ILE A 219 -4.35 1.50 16.99
CA ILE A 219 -3.02 0.88 17.02
C ILE A 219 -2.35 1.17 15.68
N SER A 220 -1.29 1.97 15.70
CA SER A 220 -0.60 2.43 14.48
C SER A 220 0.03 1.27 13.72
N TRP A 221 0.15 1.38 12.40
CA TRP A 221 0.96 0.44 11.61
C TRP A 221 2.44 0.44 12.00
N HIS A 222 2.94 1.47 12.68
CA HIS A 222 4.29 1.46 13.24
C HIS A 222 4.44 0.56 14.47
N ASP A 223 3.32 0.13 15.06
CA ASP A 223 3.31 -0.59 16.31
C ASP A 223 3.60 -2.09 16.11
N PRO A 224 4.62 -2.65 16.79
CA PRO A 224 5.02 -4.04 16.62
C PRO A 224 4.23 -5.03 17.51
N ARG A 225 3.32 -4.56 18.38
CA ARG A 225 2.75 -5.37 19.47
C ARG A 225 1.96 -6.60 19.04
N THR A 226 1.56 -6.67 17.77
CA THR A 226 0.77 -7.76 17.18
C THR A 226 1.62 -8.93 16.69
N ALA A 227 2.95 -8.92 16.90
CA ALA A 227 3.83 -10.01 16.49
C ALA A 227 3.41 -11.40 17.03
N PRO A 228 2.95 -11.57 18.30
CA PRO A 228 2.43 -12.84 18.77
C PRO A 228 1.20 -13.32 18.00
N GLN A 229 0.28 -12.41 17.67
CA GLN A 229 -0.93 -12.73 16.91
C GLN A 229 -0.60 -13.08 15.45
N LEU A 230 0.42 -12.46 14.86
CA LEU A 230 0.94 -12.84 13.55
C LEU A 230 1.47 -14.28 13.55
N ALA A 231 2.31 -14.64 14.52
CA ALA A 231 2.85 -15.99 14.65
C ALA A 231 1.73 -17.04 14.84
N TRP A 232 0.73 -16.73 15.67
CA TRP A 232 -0.45 -17.57 15.81
C TRP A 232 -1.21 -17.73 14.49
N TRP A 233 -1.42 -16.64 13.75
CA TRP A 233 -2.13 -16.66 12.47
C TRP A 233 -1.40 -17.48 11.41
N GLU A 234 -0.06 -17.37 11.37
CA GLU A 234 0.80 -18.17 10.49
C GLU A 234 0.69 -19.68 10.79
N GLU A 235 0.68 -20.06 12.07
CA GLU A 235 0.59 -21.45 12.49
C GLU A 235 -0.80 -22.06 12.26
N HIS A 236 -1.87 -21.31 12.55
CA HIS A 236 -3.23 -21.86 12.63
C HIS A 236 -4.07 -21.63 11.36
N ILE A 237 -3.76 -20.61 10.57
CA ILE A 237 -4.50 -20.26 9.33
C ILE A 237 -3.58 -20.38 8.11
N GLY A 238 -2.37 -19.83 8.19
CA GLY A 238 -1.34 -19.97 7.18
C GLY A 238 -1.39 -18.92 6.06
N ALA A 239 -0.22 -18.40 5.70
CA ALA A 239 -0.06 -17.34 4.70
C ALA A 239 -0.61 -17.73 3.31
N ALA A 240 -0.40 -18.98 2.87
CA ALA A 240 -0.88 -19.44 1.56
C ALA A 240 -2.41 -19.46 1.47
N LYS A 241 -3.09 -19.91 2.54
CA LYS A 241 -4.56 -19.93 2.61
C LYS A 241 -5.11 -18.51 2.55
N VAL A 242 -4.57 -17.61 3.38
CA VAL A 242 -5.00 -16.22 3.45
C VAL A 242 -4.84 -15.53 2.11
N PHE A 243 -3.68 -15.69 1.46
CA PHE A 243 -3.43 -15.13 0.14
C PHE A 243 -4.39 -15.69 -0.93
N SER A 244 -4.70 -16.99 -0.88
CA SER A 244 -5.61 -17.62 -1.86
C SER A 244 -7.04 -17.08 -1.82
N ILE A 245 -7.43 -16.40 -0.74
CA ILE A 245 -8.76 -15.79 -0.53
C ILE A 245 -8.68 -14.26 -0.64
N GLY A 246 -7.82 -13.64 0.17
CA GLY A 246 -7.76 -12.20 0.37
C GLY A 246 -6.63 -11.49 -0.37
N GLY A 247 -5.69 -12.22 -0.97
CA GLY A 247 -4.59 -11.64 -1.75
C GLY A 247 -3.54 -10.87 -0.95
N ASN A 248 -3.64 -10.83 0.38
CA ASN A 248 -2.70 -10.11 1.22
C ASN A 248 -1.60 -11.07 1.74
N PRO A 249 -0.33 -10.65 1.70
CA PRO A 249 0.69 -11.21 2.57
C PRO A 249 0.33 -10.94 4.04
N LEU A 250 0.93 -11.71 4.96
CA LEU A 250 0.69 -11.53 6.39
C LEU A 250 1.66 -10.50 6.95
N TRP A 251 1.13 -9.36 7.33
CA TRP A 251 1.90 -8.28 7.94
C TRP A 251 1.42 -8.07 9.38
N PRO A 252 2.31 -7.74 10.32
CA PRO A 252 1.90 -7.43 11.71
C PRO A 252 0.92 -6.26 11.75
N ILE A 253 0.89 -5.45 10.68
CA ILE A 253 0.07 -4.25 10.58
C ILE A 253 -1.39 -4.50 10.16
N ASN A 254 -1.79 -5.74 9.85
CA ASN A 254 -3.17 -6.01 9.45
C ASN A 254 -4.19 -5.87 10.61
N SER A 255 -5.41 -5.45 10.28
CA SER A 255 -6.47 -5.16 11.26
C SER A 255 -6.92 -6.38 12.07
N ALA A 256 -7.02 -7.56 11.46
CA ALA A 256 -7.41 -8.76 12.19
C ALA A 256 -6.49 -9.05 13.38
N LEU A 257 -5.18 -8.82 13.24
CA LEU A 257 -4.22 -9.04 14.31
C LEU A 257 -4.41 -8.07 15.48
N ARG A 258 -4.79 -6.81 15.19
CA ARG A 258 -5.15 -5.80 16.21
C ARG A 258 -6.42 -6.20 16.96
N ILE A 259 -7.42 -6.72 16.24
CA ILE A 259 -8.66 -7.22 16.85
C ILE A 259 -8.35 -8.39 17.80
N LEU A 260 -7.49 -9.32 17.40
CA LEU A 260 -7.06 -10.44 18.25
C LEU A 260 -6.28 -9.94 19.48
N TRP A 261 -5.38 -8.98 19.28
CA TRP A 261 -4.62 -8.39 20.38
C TRP A 261 -5.54 -7.70 21.41
N VAL A 262 -6.52 -6.90 20.95
CA VAL A 262 -7.51 -6.25 21.82
C VAL A 262 -8.38 -7.29 22.55
N ARG A 263 -8.74 -8.40 21.89
CA ARG A 263 -9.47 -9.50 22.53
C ARG A 263 -8.70 -10.12 23.70
N GLU A 264 -7.39 -10.26 23.56
CA GLU A 264 -6.51 -10.92 24.52
C GLU A 264 -6.06 -10.00 25.66
N ASN A 265 -5.72 -8.75 25.32
CA ASN A 265 -5.09 -7.81 26.25
C ASN A 265 -6.08 -6.79 26.83
N GLU A 266 -7.19 -6.51 26.13
CA GLU A 266 -8.21 -5.54 26.51
C GLU A 266 -9.62 -6.15 26.47
N PRO A 267 -9.89 -7.24 27.21
CA PRO A 267 -11.12 -8.02 27.07
C PRO A 267 -12.40 -7.22 27.40
N GLN A 268 -12.31 -6.21 28.27
CA GLN A 268 -13.44 -5.32 28.57
C GLN A 268 -13.78 -4.39 27.40
N VAL A 269 -12.76 -3.89 26.69
CA VAL A 269 -12.94 -3.12 25.45
C VAL A 269 -13.55 -4.03 24.39
N PHE A 270 -12.99 -5.22 24.19
CA PHE A 270 -13.48 -6.18 23.20
C PHE A 270 -14.95 -6.57 23.44
N ALA A 271 -15.33 -6.81 24.69
CA ALA A 271 -16.72 -7.18 25.05
C ALA A 271 -17.73 -6.08 24.71
N ARG A 272 -17.34 -4.80 24.85
CA ARG A 272 -18.17 -3.63 24.54
C ARG A 272 -18.13 -3.23 23.06
N THR A 273 -17.20 -3.78 22.29
CA THR A 273 -17.02 -3.41 20.89
C THR A 273 -18.18 -3.97 20.05
N GLU A 274 -18.86 -3.07 19.36
CA GLU A 274 -19.90 -3.39 18.37
C GLU A 274 -19.35 -3.33 16.95
N LYS A 275 -18.49 -2.37 16.65
CA LYS A 275 -17.82 -2.23 15.35
C LYS A 275 -16.34 -1.92 15.49
N TRP A 276 -15.59 -2.35 14.49
CA TRP A 276 -14.21 -1.95 14.23
C TRP A 276 -14.21 -1.02 13.03
N LEU A 277 -13.90 0.25 13.24
CA LEU A 277 -13.85 1.25 12.17
C LEU A 277 -12.40 1.44 11.75
N LEU A 278 -12.11 1.29 10.46
CA LEU A 278 -10.83 1.73 9.92
C LEU A 278 -10.78 3.26 9.95
N ILE A 279 -9.59 3.85 9.84
CA ILE A 279 -9.39 5.29 10.06
C ILE A 279 -10.24 6.18 9.12
N GLU A 280 -10.44 5.76 7.87
CA GLU A 280 -11.37 6.42 6.94
C GLU A 280 -12.83 6.27 7.38
N ASP A 281 -13.23 5.04 7.74
CA ASP A 281 -14.57 4.72 8.21
C ASP A 281 -14.93 5.51 9.48
N PHE A 282 -13.96 5.71 10.37
CA PHE A 282 -14.08 6.56 11.54
C PHE A 282 -14.39 8.00 11.14
N LEU A 283 -13.66 8.58 10.18
CA LEU A 283 -13.95 9.95 9.76
C LEU A 283 -15.30 10.06 9.04
N ASN A 284 -15.65 9.09 8.19
CA ASN A 284 -16.98 9.00 7.58
C ASN A 284 -18.08 8.94 8.65
N PHE A 285 -17.88 8.14 9.70
CA PHE A 285 -18.77 8.08 10.85
C PHE A 285 -18.86 9.41 11.60
N MET A 286 -17.74 10.10 11.82
CA MET A 286 -17.71 11.42 12.46
C MET A 286 -18.33 12.53 11.60
N LEU A 287 -18.41 12.36 10.28
CA LEU A 287 -19.03 13.32 9.37
C LEU A 287 -20.54 13.09 9.19
N CYS A 288 -20.99 11.84 9.09
CA CYS A 288 -22.38 11.51 8.71
C CYS A 288 -23.02 10.35 9.51
N GLY A 289 -22.34 9.79 10.51
CA GLY A 289 -22.86 8.72 11.35
C GLY A 289 -22.91 7.33 10.71
N ARG A 290 -22.35 7.15 9.51
CA ARG A 290 -22.37 5.88 8.77
C ARG A 290 -21.10 5.07 9.00
N GLN A 291 -21.28 3.76 9.21
CA GLN A 291 -20.19 2.80 9.47
C GLN A 291 -20.10 1.81 8.29
N VAL A 292 -19.40 2.23 7.25
CA VAL A 292 -19.23 1.47 6.00
C VAL A 292 -17.76 1.51 5.62
N THR A 293 -17.21 0.37 5.22
CA THR A 293 -15.84 0.20 4.75
C THR A 293 -15.82 0.01 3.25
N ASP A 294 -14.86 0.61 2.54
CA ASP A 294 -14.70 0.37 1.12
C ASP A 294 -13.96 -0.96 0.82
N TYR A 295 -14.10 -1.51 -0.38
CA TYR A 295 -13.46 -2.77 -0.75
C TYR A 295 -11.93 -2.74 -0.67
N SER A 296 -11.30 -1.61 -0.98
CA SER A 296 -9.85 -1.47 -0.91
C SER A 296 -9.34 -1.44 0.53
N MET A 297 -10.04 -0.78 1.46
CA MET A 297 -9.71 -0.80 2.88
C MET A 297 -10.03 -2.15 3.52
N ALA A 298 -11.17 -2.76 3.19
CA ALA A 298 -11.52 -4.11 3.64
C ALA A 298 -10.47 -5.14 3.21
N SER A 299 -9.90 -4.99 2.01
CA SER A 299 -8.83 -5.86 1.50
C SER A 299 -7.67 -5.99 2.47
N CYS A 300 -7.29 -4.93 3.17
CA CYS A 300 -6.10 -4.92 4.02
C CYS A 300 -6.31 -5.58 5.41
N THR A 301 -7.50 -6.11 5.69
CA THR A 301 -7.86 -6.61 7.04
C THR A 301 -7.45 -8.05 7.33
N LEU A 302 -7.10 -8.85 6.31
CA LEU A 302 -7.02 -10.33 6.31
C LEU A 302 -8.35 -11.07 6.41
N LEU A 303 -9.49 -10.38 6.37
CA LEU A 303 -10.82 -11.00 6.51
C LEU A 303 -11.68 -10.88 5.26
N PHE A 304 -11.17 -10.27 4.19
CA PHE A 304 -11.92 -9.98 2.96
C PHE A 304 -11.66 -11.03 1.88
N ASP A 305 -12.70 -11.41 1.14
CA ASP A 305 -12.63 -12.29 -0.03
C ASP A 305 -12.63 -11.45 -1.31
N GLN A 306 -11.51 -11.44 -2.05
CA GLN A 306 -11.36 -10.58 -3.22
C GLN A 306 -12.26 -10.97 -4.39
N ARG A 307 -12.63 -12.24 -4.50
CA ARG A 307 -13.50 -12.71 -5.59
C ARG A 307 -14.95 -12.35 -5.32
N ARG A 308 -15.36 -12.40 -4.05
CA ARG A 308 -16.74 -12.12 -3.63
C ARG A 308 -16.99 -10.64 -3.37
N LEU A 309 -15.94 -9.85 -3.13
CA LEU A 309 -16.02 -8.46 -2.67
C LEU A 309 -16.88 -8.32 -1.41
N ASP A 310 -16.71 -9.27 -0.48
CA ASP A 310 -17.37 -9.32 0.83
C ASP A 310 -16.44 -10.01 1.83
N TRP A 311 -16.81 -9.99 3.11
CA TRP A 311 -16.07 -10.69 4.14
C TRP A 311 -16.05 -12.21 3.92
N SER A 312 -14.89 -12.82 4.16
CA SER A 312 -14.69 -14.26 4.06
C SER A 312 -15.18 -14.95 5.32
N GLU A 313 -16.34 -15.62 5.24
CA GLU A 313 -16.87 -16.46 6.31
C GLU A 313 -15.88 -17.56 6.74
N GLU A 314 -15.02 -18.03 5.82
CA GLU A 314 -13.97 -19.00 6.14
C GLU A 314 -12.90 -18.38 7.06
N LEU A 315 -12.33 -17.22 6.70
CA LEU A 315 -11.29 -16.56 7.50
C LEU A 315 -11.84 -16.02 8.82
N ILE A 316 -13.08 -15.51 8.83
CA ILE A 316 -13.81 -15.12 10.04
C ILE A 316 -13.91 -16.29 11.01
N ARG A 317 -14.39 -17.44 10.53
CA ARG A 317 -14.52 -18.64 11.36
C ARG A 317 -13.16 -19.14 11.87
N MET A 318 -12.13 -19.17 11.02
CA MET A 318 -10.80 -19.64 11.40
C MET A 318 -10.10 -18.75 12.44
N SER A 319 -10.26 -17.42 12.32
CA SER A 319 -9.70 -16.45 13.29
C SER A 319 -10.49 -16.34 14.59
N GLY A 320 -11.75 -16.80 14.59
CA GLY A 320 -12.67 -16.60 15.72
C GLY A 320 -13.04 -15.14 15.94
N ILE A 321 -12.82 -14.27 14.95
CA ILE A 321 -13.26 -12.86 15.01
C ILE A 321 -14.76 -12.81 14.74
N PRO A 322 -15.58 -12.23 15.63
CA PRO A 322 -17.02 -12.20 15.40
C PRO A 322 -17.41 -11.25 14.26
N ARG A 323 -18.21 -11.73 13.30
CA ARG A 323 -18.72 -10.95 12.15
C ARG A 323 -19.36 -9.62 12.53
N ARG A 324 -19.98 -9.53 13.72
CA ARG A 324 -20.62 -8.30 14.22
C ARG A 324 -19.68 -7.10 14.23
N LEU A 325 -18.38 -7.33 14.53
CA LEU A 325 -17.36 -6.28 14.60
C LEU A 325 -17.07 -5.65 13.23
N LEU A 326 -17.33 -6.35 12.14
CA LEU A 326 -16.97 -5.89 10.80
C LEU A 326 -18.06 -4.99 10.23
N CYS A 327 -17.68 -3.89 9.60
CA CYS A 327 -18.62 -2.98 8.94
C CYS A 327 -19.31 -3.62 7.73
N GLU A 328 -20.37 -2.98 7.26
CA GLU A 328 -20.85 -3.24 5.90
C GLU A 328 -19.77 -2.80 4.91
N VAL A 329 -19.64 -3.53 3.80
CA VAL A 329 -18.69 -3.19 2.74
C VAL A 329 -19.42 -2.70 1.49
N ALA A 330 -18.85 -1.68 0.83
CA ALA A 330 -19.40 -1.10 -0.38
C ALA A 330 -18.25 -0.67 -1.34
N PRO A 331 -18.51 -0.51 -2.65
CA PRO A 331 -17.51 0.05 -3.54
C PRO A 331 -17.27 1.53 -3.22
N SER A 332 -16.05 2.01 -3.46
CA SER A 332 -15.72 3.44 -3.44
C SER A 332 -16.65 4.25 -4.35
N GLY A 333 -16.88 5.51 -4.00
CA GLY A 333 -17.85 6.37 -4.67
C GLY A 333 -19.30 6.11 -4.26
N THR A 334 -19.57 5.28 -3.25
CA THR A 334 -20.91 5.05 -2.71
C THR A 334 -21.35 6.22 -1.83
N PRO A 335 -22.53 6.85 -2.07
CA PRO A 335 -23.07 7.86 -1.16
C PRO A 335 -23.40 7.25 0.20
N LEU A 336 -22.88 7.85 1.27
CA LEU A 336 -23.10 7.38 2.64
C LEU A 336 -24.26 8.11 3.32
N GLY A 337 -24.25 9.44 3.22
CA GLY A 337 -25.19 10.33 3.91
C GLY A 337 -24.79 11.78 3.73
N GLU A 338 -25.12 12.61 4.71
CA GLU A 338 -24.84 14.05 4.70
C GLU A 338 -24.06 14.47 5.95
N VAL A 339 -23.27 15.53 5.81
CA VAL A 339 -22.61 16.20 6.94
C VAL A 339 -23.67 16.64 7.95
N HIS A 340 -23.62 16.08 9.16
CA HIS A 340 -24.54 16.46 10.23
C HIS A 340 -24.13 17.78 10.89
N ARG A 341 -25.05 18.34 11.69
CA ARG A 341 -24.90 19.65 12.35
C ARG A 341 -23.60 19.84 13.12
N GLU A 342 -23.18 18.84 13.91
CA GLU A 342 -21.98 18.98 14.75
C GLU A 342 -20.71 18.85 13.92
N ALA A 343 -20.69 17.97 12.92
CA ALA A 343 -19.63 17.90 11.93
C ALA A 343 -19.50 19.23 11.16
N SER A 344 -20.62 19.82 10.73
CA SER A 344 -20.66 21.15 10.11
C SER A 344 -20.05 22.22 11.02
N ARG A 345 -20.46 22.26 12.30
CA ARG A 345 -19.89 23.18 13.30
C ARG A 345 -18.40 22.98 13.51
N ALA A 346 -17.90 21.75 13.49
CA ALA A 346 -16.50 21.41 13.74
C ALA A 346 -15.59 21.68 12.52
N THR A 347 -16.10 21.46 11.31
CA THR A 347 -15.32 21.49 10.06
C THR A 347 -15.53 22.76 9.24
N GLY A 348 -16.62 23.50 9.46
CA GLY A 348 -17.02 24.62 8.61
C GLY A 348 -17.76 24.21 7.33
N LEU A 349 -17.86 22.91 7.01
CA LEU A 349 -18.69 22.42 5.90
C LEU A 349 -20.16 22.78 6.11
N ALA A 350 -20.90 22.97 5.03
CA ALA A 350 -22.34 23.19 5.12
C ALA A 350 -23.04 21.91 5.62
N GLU A 351 -23.95 22.04 6.60
CA GLU A 351 -24.88 20.97 6.99
C GLU A 351 -25.64 20.50 5.73
N GLY A 352 -25.77 19.19 5.54
CA GLY A 352 -26.36 18.62 4.33
C GLY A 352 -25.37 18.33 3.19
N THR A 353 -24.08 18.69 3.31
CA THR A 353 -23.08 18.35 2.28
C THR A 353 -22.98 16.82 2.14
N PRO A 354 -23.16 16.23 0.95
CA PRO A 354 -23.03 14.79 0.75
C PRO A 354 -21.66 14.25 1.13
N VAL A 355 -21.65 13.14 1.87
CA VAL A 355 -20.45 12.36 2.21
C VAL A 355 -20.43 11.09 1.36
N ILE A 356 -19.35 10.91 0.61
CA ILE A 356 -19.15 9.81 -0.33
C ILE A 356 -18.00 8.93 0.19
N LEU A 357 -18.19 7.62 0.16
CA LEU A 357 -17.17 6.64 0.56
C LEU A 357 -15.95 6.75 -0.35
N GLY A 358 -14.76 6.88 0.22
CA GLY A 358 -13.52 6.90 -0.54
C GLY A 358 -12.86 5.54 -0.55
N GLY A 359 -11.59 5.49 -0.14
CA GLY A 359 -10.84 4.25 -0.02
C GLY A 359 -9.37 4.46 0.32
N HIS A 360 -8.57 3.42 0.12
CA HIS A 360 -7.14 3.40 0.42
C HIS A 360 -6.37 4.47 -0.39
N ASP A 361 -5.52 5.23 0.30
CA ASP A 361 -4.76 6.39 -0.20
C ASP A 361 -4.08 6.20 -1.56
N HIS A 362 -3.20 5.21 -1.72
CA HIS A 362 -2.44 5.04 -2.96
C HIS A 362 -3.31 4.65 -4.16
N LEU A 363 -4.46 4.02 -3.92
CA LEU A 363 -5.42 3.71 -4.98
C LEU A 363 -6.30 4.91 -5.34
N CYS A 364 -6.65 5.75 -4.36
CA CYS A 364 -7.25 7.05 -4.66
C CYS A 364 -6.30 7.88 -5.52
N GLY A 365 -5.02 7.96 -5.13
CA GLY A 365 -3.98 8.65 -5.88
C GLY A 365 -3.78 8.14 -7.32
N ALA A 366 -4.18 6.90 -7.62
CA ALA A 366 -4.13 6.34 -8.96
C ALA A 366 -5.18 6.90 -9.92
N LEU A 367 -6.33 7.35 -9.43
CA LEU A 367 -7.44 7.84 -10.25
C LEU A 367 -7.07 9.05 -11.14
N PRO A 368 -6.56 10.17 -10.61
CA PRO A 368 -6.30 11.37 -11.43
C PRO A 368 -5.24 11.15 -12.51
N VAL A 369 -4.34 10.20 -12.30
CA VAL A 369 -3.19 9.94 -13.17
C VAL A 369 -3.40 8.74 -14.10
N GLY A 370 -4.55 8.07 -14.01
CA GLY A 370 -4.86 6.95 -14.89
C GLY A 370 -4.25 5.61 -14.50
N GLY A 371 -3.76 5.47 -13.26
CA GLY A 371 -3.16 4.24 -12.72
C GLY A 371 -4.15 3.09 -12.52
N PHE A 372 -5.45 3.34 -12.69
CA PHE A 372 -6.51 2.32 -12.66
C PHE A 372 -6.69 1.56 -14.00
N ARG A 373 -5.89 1.87 -15.02
CA ARG A 373 -5.98 1.20 -16.33
C ARG A 373 -5.06 -0.02 -16.39
N PRO A 374 -5.55 -1.18 -16.85
CA PRO A 374 -4.67 -2.29 -17.16
C PRO A 374 -3.55 -1.90 -18.15
N GLY A 375 -2.36 -2.45 -17.95
CA GLY A 375 -1.17 -2.14 -18.76
C GLY A 375 -0.44 -0.84 -18.37
N VAL A 376 -0.97 -0.06 -17.43
CA VAL A 376 -0.26 1.06 -16.80
C VAL A 376 0.31 0.59 -15.47
N ALA A 377 1.61 0.79 -15.27
CA ALA A 377 2.22 0.69 -13.95
C ALA A 377 2.21 2.07 -13.30
N LEU A 378 1.56 2.20 -12.14
CA LEU A 378 1.71 3.39 -11.30
C LEU A 378 2.90 3.18 -10.37
N ASP A 379 3.88 4.07 -10.46
CA ASP A 379 5.05 4.14 -9.60
C ASP A 379 4.85 5.29 -8.61
N VAL A 380 4.60 4.98 -7.34
CA VAL A 380 4.52 5.97 -6.27
C VAL A 380 5.90 6.07 -5.63
N THR A 381 6.72 6.98 -6.13
CA THR A 381 8.12 7.16 -5.71
C THR A 381 8.25 8.20 -4.58
N GLY A 382 8.55 7.74 -3.38
CA GLY A 382 8.78 8.57 -2.19
C GLY A 382 9.75 7.90 -1.21
N THR A 383 9.55 8.13 0.11
CA THR A 383 10.30 7.43 1.17
C THR A 383 10.29 5.92 0.93
N TRP A 384 9.11 5.40 0.60
CA TRP A 384 8.91 4.10 0.00
C TRP A 384 8.60 4.28 -1.49
N GLU A 385 8.95 3.27 -2.28
CA GLU A 385 8.52 3.13 -3.65
C GLU A 385 7.52 1.97 -3.73
N THR A 386 6.32 2.27 -4.24
CA THR A 386 5.27 1.27 -4.44
C THR A 386 4.92 1.25 -5.93
N VAL A 387 5.05 0.08 -6.54
CA VAL A 387 4.67 -0.15 -7.94
C VAL A 387 3.36 -0.92 -7.98
N ILE A 388 2.38 -0.36 -8.66
CA ILE A 388 1.01 -0.87 -8.74
C ILE A 388 0.69 -1.20 -10.19
N ALA A 389 0.18 -2.41 -10.42
CA ALA A 389 -0.38 -2.84 -11.69
C ALA A 389 -1.88 -3.13 -11.50
N THR A 390 -2.70 -2.60 -12.40
CA THR A 390 -4.14 -2.79 -12.35
C THR A 390 -4.59 -3.97 -13.25
N THR A 391 -5.52 -4.77 -12.75
CA THR A 391 -6.11 -5.92 -13.44
C THR A 391 -7.64 -5.91 -13.36
N ASP A 392 -8.29 -6.66 -14.26
CA ASP A 392 -9.75 -6.84 -14.29
C ASP A 392 -10.27 -7.86 -13.29
N GLU A 393 -9.39 -8.76 -12.85
CA GLU A 393 -9.70 -9.84 -11.93
C GLU A 393 -8.58 -9.95 -10.87
N PRO A 394 -8.88 -10.47 -9.67
CA PRO A 394 -7.86 -10.65 -8.64
C PRO A 394 -6.96 -11.85 -9.00
N VAL A 395 -5.69 -11.58 -9.28
CA VAL A 395 -4.71 -12.63 -9.62
C VAL A 395 -4.12 -13.23 -8.33
N LEU A 396 -4.77 -14.25 -7.77
CA LEU A 396 -4.39 -14.85 -6.49
C LEU A 396 -3.47 -16.08 -6.67
N LYS A 397 -2.29 -15.86 -7.27
CA LYS A 397 -1.28 -16.91 -7.50
C LYS A 397 -0.22 -16.92 -6.39
N ASP A 398 0.15 -18.09 -5.87
CA ASP A 398 1.16 -18.23 -4.80
C ASP A 398 2.52 -17.61 -5.17
N GLN A 399 2.86 -17.57 -6.47
CA GLN A 399 4.07 -16.91 -6.96
C GLN A 399 4.11 -15.41 -6.63
N LEU A 400 2.97 -14.71 -6.60
CA LEU A 400 2.91 -13.29 -6.20
C LEU A 400 3.15 -13.16 -4.69
N ARG A 401 2.54 -14.04 -3.89
CA ARG A 401 2.77 -14.10 -2.43
C ARG A 401 4.23 -14.30 -2.09
N GLN A 402 4.91 -15.23 -2.77
CA GLN A 402 6.33 -15.53 -2.53
C GLN A 402 7.25 -14.33 -2.82
N LYS A 403 6.80 -13.39 -3.66
CA LYS A 403 7.50 -12.14 -3.95
C LYS A 403 7.07 -10.98 -3.04
N GLY A 404 6.25 -11.24 -2.01
CA GLY A 404 5.80 -10.22 -1.07
C GLY A 404 4.78 -9.23 -1.65
N MET A 405 4.12 -9.59 -2.76
CA MET A 405 3.13 -8.72 -3.40
C MET A 405 1.76 -8.85 -2.73
N THR A 406 1.00 -7.77 -2.80
CA THR A 406 -0.37 -7.67 -2.30
C THR A 406 -1.33 -7.54 -3.47
N VAL A 407 -2.45 -8.26 -3.42
CA VAL A 407 -3.59 -8.12 -4.33
C VAL A 407 -4.77 -7.59 -3.54
N GLN A 408 -5.32 -6.46 -4.00
CA GLN A 408 -6.45 -5.79 -3.36
C GLN A 408 -7.49 -5.32 -4.38
N ALA A 409 -8.74 -5.15 -3.94
CA ALA A 409 -9.72 -4.43 -4.73
C ALA A 409 -9.24 -2.98 -4.98
N HIS A 410 -9.44 -2.47 -6.19
CA HIS A 410 -9.15 -1.08 -6.50
C HIS A 410 -10.36 -0.21 -6.12
N VAL A 411 -10.13 1.07 -5.84
CA VAL A 411 -11.21 2.08 -5.70
C VAL A 411 -11.95 2.36 -7.02
N ALA A 412 -11.41 1.87 -8.14
CA ALA A 412 -12.02 1.99 -9.46
C ALA A 412 -12.92 0.77 -9.68
N ARG A 413 -14.14 1.00 -10.17
CA ARG A 413 -15.17 -0.03 -10.28
C ARG A 413 -14.71 -1.21 -11.14
N GLY A 414 -14.85 -2.41 -10.60
CA GLY A 414 -14.52 -3.65 -11.31
C GLY A 414 -13.04 -3.86 -11.57
N ARG A 415 -12.15 -3.15 -10.87
CA ARG A 415 -10.70 -3.29 -11.00
C ARG A 415 -10.06 -3.81 -9.72
N TYR A 416 -8.90 -4.40 -9.88
CA TYR A 416 -8.04 -4.89 -8.80
C TYR A 416 -6.64 -4.32 -8.98
N ALA A 417 -5.92 -4.16 -7.87
CA ALA A 417 -4.55 -3.68 -7.85
C ALA A 417 -3.65 -4.78 -7.30
N THR A 418 -2.61 -5.12 -8.04
CA THR A 418 -1.49 -5.91 -7.54
C THR A 418 -0.31 -4.99 -7.36
N TRP A 419 0.26 -4.94 -6.17
CA TRP A 419 1.35 -4.03 -5.87
C TRP A 419 2.44 -4.69 -5.04
N GLY A 420 3.65 -4.17 -5.21
CA GLY A 420 4.81 -4.47 -4.40
C GLY A 420 5.49 -3.17 -4.03
N GLY A 421 6.06 -3.12 -2.82
CA GLY A 421 6.75 -1.93 -2.35
C GLY A 421 8.03 -2.26 -1.61
N SER A 422 8.93 -1.29 -1.56
CA SER A 422 10.16 -1.32 -0.80
C SER A 422 10.61 0.10 -0.41
N VAL A 423 11.51 0.21 0.57
CA VAL A 423 12.11 1.50 0.94
C VAL A 423 12.93 2.05 -0.25
N ALA A 424 12.83 3.35 -0.52
CA ALA A 424 13.52 4.01 -1.62
C ALA A 424 14.22 5.32 -1.22
N ALA A 425 13.56 6.48 -1.31
CA ALA A 425 14.21 7.78 -1.14
C ALA A 425 14.83 8.00 0.26
N GLU A 426 14.38 7.26 1.27
CA GLU A 426 14.98 7.25 2.61
C GLU A 426 16.48 6.89 2.58
N MET A 427 16.93 6.06 1.65
CA MET A 427 18.34 5.67 1.55
C MET A 427 19.22 6.80 1.02
N LEU A 428 18.68 7.64 0.13
CA LEU A 428 19.35 8.86 -0.33
C LEU A 428 19.39 9.91 0.80
N GLU A 429 18.29 10.04 1.57
CA GLU A 429 18.24 10.88 2.76
C GLU A 429 19.26 10.45 3.82
N TRP A 430 19.37 9.15 4.08
CA TRP A 430 20.38 8.57 4.97
C TRP A 430 21.79 8.89 4.49
N TYR A 431 22.08 8.69 3.20
CA TYR A 431 23.41 8.99 2.63
C TYR A 431 23.76 10.48 2.82
N ARG A 432 22.81 11.38 2.53
CA ARG A 432 22.97 12.81 2.77
C ARG A 432 23.29 13.11 4.23
N ALA A 433 22.53 12.51 5.16
CA ALA A 433 22.69 12.77 6.59
C ALA A 433 24.02 12.22 7.16
N GLN A 434 24.45 11.04 6.72
CA GLN A 434 25.59 10.34 7.32
C GLN A 434 26.92 10.59 6.61
N LEU A 435 26.91 10.65 5.27
CA LEU A 435 28.13 10.55 4.47
C LEU A 435 28.44 11.82 3.68
N ALA A 436 27.46 12.69 3.41
CA ALA A 436 27.69 13.99 2.77
C ALA A 436 28.16 15.09 3.74
N GLY A 437 28.15 14.82 5.05
CA GLY A 437 28.63 15.71 6.11
C GLY A 437 27.66 16.83 6.50
N GLN A 438 27.80 17.39 7.71
CA GLN A 438 27.02 18.53 8.23
C GLN A 438 27.40 19.89 7.58
N SER A 439 28.27 19.90 6.58
CA SER A 439 28.65 21.14 5.89
C SER A 439 27.54 21.57 4.92
N ALA A 440 27.38 22.87 4.70
CA ALA A 440 26.42 23.44 3.75
C ALA A 440 26.60 22.98 2.28
N ALA A 441 27.60 22.12 1.99
CA ALA A 441 27.82 21.45 0.70
C ALA A 441 27.00 20.16 0.51
N ALA A 442 26.20 19.73 1.50
CA ALA A 442 25.28 18.60 1.39
C ALA A 442 23.87 18.99 0.90
N ASP A 443 23.77 20.05 0.09
CA ASP A 443 22.49 20.44 -0.50
C ASP A 443 22.13 19.50 -1.66
N TRP A 444 20.85 19.18 -1.79
CA TRP A 444 20.32 18.24 -2.80
C TRP A 444 20.81 18.53 -4.22
N PRO A 445 20.81 19.78 -4.72
CA PRO A 445 21.31 20.10 -6.05
C PRO A 445 22.76 19.67 -6.26
N GLN A 446 23.62 19.79 -5.25
CA GLN A 446 25.04 19.44 -5.37
C GLN A 446 25.25 17.93 -5.41
N LEU A 447 24.54 17.17 -4.57
CA LEU A 447 24.57 15.71 -4.60
C LEU A 447 24.07 15.15 -5.93
N ILE A 448 22.97 15.71 -6.45
CA ILE A 448 22.41 15.28 -7.74
C ILE A 448 23.31 15.69 -8.90
N GLU A 449 23.98 16.84 -8.83
CA GLU A 449 24.95 17.24 -9.85
C GLU A 449 26.20 16.35 -9.82
N ALA A 450 26.70 15.98 -8.64
CA ALA A 450 27.80 15.01 -8.53
C ALA A 450 27.42 13.64 -9.10
N ALA A 451 26.20 13.17 -8.84
CA ALA A 451 25.67 11.94 -9.45
C ALA A 451 25.57 12.04 -10.98
N ARG A 452 25.17 13.21 -11.50
CA ARG A 452 25.09 13.48 -12.94
C ARG A 452 26.45 13.42 -13.63
N GLN A 453 27.51 13.86 -12.95
CA GLN A 453 28.89 13.85 -13.48
C GLN A 453 29.54 12.46 -13.45
N SER A 454 29.07 11.55 -12.59
CA SER A 454 29.45 10.14 -12.64
C SER A 454 28.95 9.52 -13.95
N PRO A 455 29.71 8.65 -14.65
CA PRO A 455 29.25 8.00 -15.87
C PRO A 455 28.15 6.94 -15.59
N PRO A 456 27.29 6.60 -16.59
CA PRO A 456 26.37 5.47 -16.50
C PRO A 456 27.05 4.20 -15.99
N GLY A 457 26.43 3.52 -15.03
CA GLY A 457 27.00 2.36 -14.34
C GLY A 457 27.95 2.73 -13.20
N ALA A 458 28.02 4.00 -12.79
CA ALA A 458 28.74 4.50 -11.61
C ALA A 458 30.17 3.96 -11.44
N ARG A 459 30.93 3.87 -12.54
CA ARG A 459 32.28 3.23 -12.57
C ARG A 459 32.32 1.83 -11.95
N ARG A 460 31.27 1.04 -12.17
CA ARG A 460 31.06 -0.33 -11.67
C ARG A 460 30.76 -0.43 -10.17
N VAL A 461 30.50 0.70 -9.51
CA VAL A 461 29.98 0.70 -8.14
C VAL A 461 28.50 0.35 -8.21
N MET A 462 28.08 -0.63 -7.40
CA MET A 462 26.69 -1.06 -7.30
C MET A 462 26.21 -0.92 -5.86
N PHE A 463 24.93 -0.59 -5.71
CA PHE A 463 24.27 -0.53 -4.42
C PHE A 463 23.16 -1.57 -4.35
N LEU A 464 23.15 -2.35 -3.27
CA LEU A 464 22.03 -3.22 -2.88
C LEU A 464 21.18 -2.45 -1.86
N PRO A 465 19.97 -1.98 -2.22
CA PRO A 465 19.16 -1.09 -1.40
C PRO A 465 18.33 -1.84 -0.34
N HIS A 466 18.97 -2.63 0.52
CA HIS A 466 18.29 -3.43 1.55
C HIS A 466 18.60 -2.93 2.97
N MET A 467 18.73 -1.61 3.15
CA MET A 467 19.05 -1.01 4.45
C MET A 467 18.02 -1.28 5.55
N SER A 468 16.77 -1.54 5.16
CA SER A 468 15.65 -1.85 6.07
C SER A 468 15.15 -3.29 5.88
N GLY A 469 16.04 -4.20 5.45
CA GLY A 469 15.65 -5.51 4.93
C GLY A 469 15.21 -5.45 3.47
N ALA A 470 15.01 -6.62 2.87
CA ALA A 470 14.45 -6.77 1.53
C ALA A 470 12.93 -7.04 1.63
N SER A 471 12.13 -6.36 0.79
CA SER A 471 10.67 -6.51 0.75
C SER A 471 10.19 -7.15 -0.55
N CYS A 472 9.81 -6.36 -1.55
CA CYS A 472 9.40 -6.87 -2.86
C CYS A 472 10.51 -6.61 -3.90
N PRO A 473 10.87 -7.58 -4.76
CA PRO A 473 10.34 -8.95 -4.86
C PRO A 473 11.11 -9.99 -4.01
N VAL A 474 12.14 -9.57 -3.27
CA VAL A 474 12.94 -10.43 -2.38
C VAL A 474 12.47 -10.25 -0.94
N VAL A 475 11.77 -11.23 -0.38
CA VAL A 475 11.23 -11.16 0.98
C VAL A 475 12.24 -11.70 1.99
N ASP A 476 13.04 -10.81 2.58
CA ASP A 476 14.05 -11.19 3.59
C ASP A 476 14.40 -10.02 4.51
N SER A 477 13.81 -10.02 5.71
CA SER A 477 14.05 -9.00 6.73
C SER A 477 15.48 -8.94 7.27
N ARG A 478 16.29 -9.98 7.00
CA ARG A 478 17.70 -10.06 7.42
C ARG A 478 18.67 -9.58 6.35
N SER A 479 18.18 -9.20 5.18
CA SER A 479 19.01 -8.59 4.15
C SER A 479 19.49 -7.21 4.61
N MET A 480 20.65 -6.78 4.13
CA MET A 480 21.30 -5.55 4.56
C MET A 480 21.76 -4.74 3.34
N GLY A 481 21.84 -3.42 3.51
CA GLY A 481 22.38 -2.53 2.47
C GLY A 481 23.86 -2.82 2.20
N ALA A 482 24.27 -2.79 0.93
CA ALA A 482 25.65 -3.05 0.56
C ALA A 482 26.12 -2.17 -0.60
N VAL A 483 27.37 -1.73 -0.55
CA VAL A 483 28.07 -1.11 -1.68
C VAL A 483 29.13 -2.10 -2.17
N VAL A 484 29.10 -2.45 -3.46
CA VAL A 484 30.02 -3.41 -4.08
C VAL A 484 30.73 -2.76 -5.26
N GLY A 485 31.96 -3.18 -5.57
CA GLY A 485 32.70 -2.71 -6.74
C GLY A 485 33.51 -1.42 -6.52
N LEU A 486 33.77 -1.02 -5.26
CA LEU A 486 34.64 0.11 -4.95
C LEU A 486 36.08 -0.15 -5.39
N THR A 487 36.67 0.85 -6.04
CA THR A 487 38.08 0.91 -6.42
C THR A 487 38.66 2.27 -6.05
N GLY A 488 39.98 2.44 -6.10
CA GLY A 488 40.62 3.74 -5.84
C GLY A 488 40.25 4.86 -6.84
N GLN A 489 39.45 4.57 -7.87
CA GLN A 489 38.92 5.55 -8.82
C GLN A 489 37.50 6.03 -8.49
N ALA A 490 36.83 5.39 -7.53
CA ALA A 490 35.46 5.75 -7.16
C ALA A 490 35.44 7.11 -6.44
N THR A 491 34.47 7.94 -6.81
CA THR A 491 34.23 9.27 -6.23
C THR A 491 32.97 9.27 -5.38
N ALA A 492 32.76 10.34 -4.61
CA ALA A 492 31.49 10.55 -3.91
C ALA A 492 30.29 10.62 -4.88
N GLY A 493 30.47 11.20 -6.07
CA GLY A 493 29.44 11.24 -7.11
C GLY A 493 29.07 9.85 -7.63
N ASP A 494 30.06 8.94 -7.75
CA ASP A 494 29.80 7.55 -8.13
C ASP A 494 28.98 6.80 -7.07
N LEU A 495 29.18 7.08 -5.78
CA LEU A 495 28.36 6.51 -4.71
C LEU A 495 26.91 6.99 -4.80
N VAL A 496 26.67 8.29 -4.99
CA VAL A 496 25.30 8.83 -5.13
C VAL A 496 24.62 8.23 -6.37
N ARG A 497 25.34 8.17 -7.51
CA ARG A 497 24.80 7.54 -8.72
C ARG A 497 24.52 6.06 -8.52
N ALA A 498 25.40 5.32 -7.84
CA ALA A 498 25.19 3.90 -7.55
C ALA A 498 23.96 3.66 -6.68
N ILE A 499 23.67 4.53 -5.70
CA ILE A 499 22.44 4.46 -4.91
C ILE A 499 21.22 4.66 -5.80
N ILE A 500 21.21 5.70 -6.64
CA ILE A 500 20.10 5.98 -7.57
C ILE A 500 19.90 4.81 -8.54
N GLU A 501 20.96 4.31 -9.17
CA GLU A 501 20.90 3.15 -10.07
C GLU A 501 20.47 1.88 -9.35
N GLY A 502 20.91 1.66 -8.10
CA GLY A 502 20.46 0.54 -7.25
C GLY A 502 18.96 0.58 -6.98
N LEU A 503 18.42 1.76 -6.66
CA LEU A 503 16.98 1.98 -6.50
C LEU A 503 16.22 1.76 -7.82
N ASP A 504 16.79 2.18 -8.95
CA ASP A 504 16.17 1.95 -10.26
C ASP A 504 16.21 0.47 -10.69
N TYR A 505 17.22 -0.30 -10.27
CA TYR A 505 17.23 -1.74 -10.45
C TYR A 505 16.21 -2.44 -9.54
N GLN A 506 16.02 -1.97 -8.30
CA GLN A 506 14.99 -2.47 -7.40
C GLN A 506 13.58 -2.23 -7.96
N PHE A 507 13.33 -1.04 -8.50
CA PHE A 507 12.13 -0.71 -9.27
C PHE A 507 11.94 -1.69 -10.43
N LEU A 508 12.97 -1.87 -11.26
CA LEU A 508 12.93 -2.78 -12.42
C LEU A 508 12.67 -4.24 -12.01
N ASP A 509 13.23 -4.69 -10.89
CA ASP A 509 12.98 -6.05 -10.37
C ASP A 509 11.52 -6.21 -9.92
N THR A 510 10.96 -5.19 -9.27
CA THR A 510 9.54 -5.16 -8.88
C THR A 510 8.62 -5.18 -10.11
N VAL A 511 8.89 -4.36 -11.13
CA VAL A 511 8.12 -4.35 -12.39
C VAL A 511 8.22 -5.70 -13.09
N THR A 512 9.42 -6.25 -13.24
CA THR A 512 9.64 -7.57 -13.86
C THR A 512 8.90 -8.66 -13.10
N ALA A 513 8.86 -8.56 -11.78
CA ALA A 513 8.18 -9.48 -10.92
C ALA A 513 6.65 -9.42 -11.06
N LEU A 514 6.09 -8.21 -11.23
CA LEU A 514 4.66 -7.97 -11.52
C LEU A 514 4.30 -8.53 -12.88
N GLU A 515 5.06 -8.18 -13.93
CA GLU A 515 4.83 -8.67 -15.29
C GLU A 515 4.81 -10.19 -15.35
N SER A 516 5.78 -10.83 -14.70
CA SER A 516 5.86 -12.30 -14.62
C SER A 516 4.70 -12.91 -13.84
N GLY A 517 4.25 -12.30 -12.74
CA GLY A 517 3.19 -12.86 -11.91
C GLY A 517 1.79 -12.64 -12.49
N LEU A 518 1.60 -11.53 -13.19
CA LEU A 518 0.35 -11.16 -13.85
C LEU A 518 0.26 -11.68 -15.29
N GLU A 519 1.37 -12.15 -15.87
CA GLU A 519 1.47 -12.53 -17.28
C GLU A 519 1.04 -11.38 -18.23
N ALA A 520 1.44 -10.16 -17.87
CA ALA A 520 1.08 -8.93 -18.57
C ALA A 520 2.32 -8.04 -18.77
N SER A 521 2.31 -7.22 -19.82
CA SER A 521 3.36 -6.22 -20.08
C SER A 521 3.01 -4.90 -19.41
N LEU A 522 3.99 -4.23 -18.80
CA LEU A 522 3.85 -2.91 -18.19
C LEU A 522 4.77 -1.93 -18.92
N ASP A 523 4.39 -1.59 -20.15
CA ASP A 523 5.21 -0.77 -21.06
C ASP A 523 5.19 0.73 -20.71
N ARG A 524 4.15 1.19 -20.01
CA ARG A 524 3.95 2.58 -19.61
C ARG A 524 3.97 2.69 -18.10
N VAL A 525 4.90 3.50 -17.58
CA VAL A 525 5.01 3.81 -16.16
C VAL A 525 4.56 5.24 -15.94
N VAL A 526 3.62 5.44 -15.04
CA VAL A 526 3.22 6.76 -14.55
C VAL A 526 3.81 6.92 -13.16
N ALA A 527 4.75 7.84 -13.00
CA ALA A 527 5.41 8.11 -11.73
C ALA A 527 4.79 9.33 -11.03
N VAL A 528 4.50 9.17 -9.75
CA VAL A 528 3.98 10.22 -8.85
C VAL A 528 4.78 10.22 -7.54
N GLY A 529 4.57 11.22 -6.70
CA GLY A 529 5.25 11.34 -5.40
C GLY A 529 6.42 12.32 -5.41
N GLY A 530 6.94 12.62 -4.21
CA GLY A 530 7.90 13.72 -4.00
C GLY A 530 9.24 13.53 -4.72
N ALA A 531 9.67 12.28 -4.95
CA ALA A 531 10.92 11.98 -5.62
C ALA A 531 10.92 12.35 -7.11
N THR A 532 9.73 12.49 -7.73
CA THR A 532 9.59 12.85 -9.16
C THR A 532 10.13 14.25 -9.50
N ARG A 533 10.32 15.12 -8.50
CA ARG A 533 11.02 16.41 -8.64
C ARG A 533 12.48 16.24 -9.02
N ASN A 534 13.09 15.10 -8.70
CA ASN A 534 14.44 14.76 -9.10
C ASN A 534 14.46 14.28 -10.56
N THR A 535 14.64 15.23 -11.46
CA THR A 535 14.61 15.00 -12.91
C THR A 535 15.75 14.10 -13.39
N PHE A 536 16.89 14.08 -12.69
CA PHE A 536 17.99 13.16 -12.99
C PHE A 536 17.58 11.72 -12.67
N TRP A 537 17.00 11.50 -11.49
CA TRP A 537 16.51 10.18 -11.09
C TRP A 537 15.42 9.70 -12.04
N MET A 538 14.44 10.53 -12.42
CA MET A 538 13.40 10.11 -13.36
C MET A 538 13.94 9.73 -14.75
N GLN A 539 14.96 10.43 -15.25
CA GLN A 539 15.64 10.04 -16.49
C GLN A 539 16.43 8.74 -16.31
N ASN A 540 17.19 8.60 -15.22
CA ASN A 540 17.97 7.39 -14.94
C ASN A 540 17.06 6.16 -14.76
N LYS A 541 15.91 6.32 -14.11
CA LYS A 541 14.86 5.30 -14.00
C LYS A 541 14.37 4.85 -15.37
N ALA A 542 14.12 5.79 -16.30
CA ALA A 542 13.75 5.46 -17.66
C ALA A 542 14.86 4.64 -18.35
N ASP A 543 16.11 5.10 -18.27
CA ASP A 543 17.26 4.47 -18.90
C ASP A 543 17.55 3.06 -18.35
N VAL A 544 17.50 2.88 -17.03
CA VAL A 544 17.71 1.60 -16.35
C VAL A 544 16.59 0.63 -16.66
N SER A 545 15.33 1.08 -16.53
CA SER A 545 14.16 0.20 -16.72
C SER A 545 13.86 -0.10 -18.19
N GLY A 546 14.40 0.69 -19.12
CA GLY A 546 14.08 0.62 -20.54
C GLY A 546 12.63 1.01 -20.86
N ARG A 547 11.94 1.71 -19.95
CA ARG A 547 10.52 2.08 -20.05
C ARG A 547 10.34 3.58 -20.12
N THR A 548 9.23 4.00 -20.73
CA THR A 548 8.84 5.42 -20.70
C THR A 548 8.25 5.75 -19.34
N ILE A 549 8.81 6.77 -18.69
CA ILE A 549 8.32 7.28 -17.41
C ILE A 549 7.57 8.59 -17.65
N GLU A 550 6.30 8.63 -17.30
CA GLU A 550 5.46 9.82 -17.35
C GLU A 550 5.25 10.37 -15.95
N VAL A 551 5.51 11.66 -15.76
CA VAL A 551 5.28 12.37 -14.50
C VAL A 551 4.20 13.43 -14.76
N PRO A 552 2.92 13.14 -14.47
CA PRO A 552 1.82 14.10 -14.63
C PRO A 552 2.02 15.34 -13.76
N ALA A 553 1.44 16.47 -14.19
CA ALA A 553 1.46 17.71 -13.43
C ALA A 553 0.35 17.72 -12.37
N VAL A 554 0.47 16.85 -11.37
CA VAL A 554 -0.48 16.73 -10.25
C VAL A 554 0.19 17.14 -8.95
N GLU A 555 -0.41 18.08 -8.22
CA GLU A 555 0.15 18.58 -6.95
C GLU A 555 -0.13 17.61 -5.79
N GLU A 556 -1.39 17.19 -5.62
CA GLU A 556 -1.87 16.37 -4.49
C GLU A 556 -2.77 15.24 -5.00
N ALA A 557 -2.17 14.20 -5.59
CA ALA A 557 -2.90 13.14 -6.29
C ALA A 557 -3.88 12.38 -5.38
N THR A 558 -3.49 12.09 -4.15
CA THR A 558 -4.29 11.30 -3.18
C THR A 558 -5.62 11.98 -2.82
N PRO A 559 -5.64 13.21 -2.25
CA PRO A 559 -6.91 13.89 -1.99
C PRO A 559 -7.67 14.26 -3.27
N LEU A 560 -7.01 14.49 -4.41
CA LEU A 560 -7.70 14.64 -5.69
C LEU A 560 -8.46 13.36 -6.09
N GLY A 561 -7.88 12.18 -5.85
CA GLY A 561 -8.54 10.89 -6.00
C GLY A 561 -9.81 10.75 -5.18
N ALA A 562 -9.77 11.15 -3.90
CA ALA A 562 -10.96 11.20 -3.07
C ALA A 562 -12.01 12.18 -3.65
N ALA A 563 -11.62 13.38 -4.04
CA ALA A 563 -12.52 14.34 -4.67
C ALA A 563 -13.16 13.79 -5.97
N ILE A 564 -12.41 13.03 -6.78
CA ILE A 564 -12.95 12.31 -7.95
C ILE A 564 -14.05 11.32 -7.54
N LEU A 565 -13.80 10.51 -6.50
CA LEU A 565 -14.81 9.58 -5.97
C LEU A 565 -16.06 10.30 -5.50
N ALA A 566 -15.91 11.47 -4.86
CA ALA A 566 -17.05 12.32 -4.50
C ALA A 566 -17.84 12.77 -5.74
N GLY A 567 -17.15 13.22 -6.78
CA GLY A 567 -17.78 13.60 -8.05
C GLY A 567 -18.48 12.45 -8.76
N ILE A 568 -17.90 11.24 -8.77
CA ILE A 568 -18.52 10.03 -9.31
C ILE A 568 -19.78 9.65 -8.51
N GLY A 569 -19.69 9.67 -7.17
CA GLY A 569 -20.83 9.36 -6.30
C GLY A 569 -22.01 10.31 -6.46
N LEU A 570 -21.74 11.55 -6.88
CA LEU A 570 -22.75 12.58 -7.17
C LEU A 570 -23.22 12.59 -8.64
N GLY A 571 -22.62 11.77 -9.51
CA GLY A 571 -22.90 11.79 -10.95
C GLY A 571 -22.38 13.03 -11.69
N ILE A 572 -21.46 13.79 -11.08
CA ILE A 572 -20.75 14.91 -11.72
C ILE A 572 -19.74 14.39 -12.76
N TYR A 573 -19.12 13.26 -12.44
CA TYR A 573 -18.35 12.45 -13.39
C TYR A 573 -19.14 11.19 -13.72
N GLN A 574 -19.11 10.75 -14.98
CA GLN A 574 -19.81 9.53 -15.41
C GLN A 574 -19.17 8.26 -14.81
N ASP A 575 -17.85 8.20 -14.85
CA ASP A 575 -17.01 7.10 -14.40
C ASP A 575 -15.57 7.58 -14.16
N GLU A 576 -14.67 6.66 -13.84
CA GLU A 576 -13.25 6.92 -13.59
C GLU A 576 -12.53 7.46 -14.84
N GLU A 577 -12.94 7.05 -16.05
CA GLU A 577 -12.36 7.51 -17.31
C GLU A 577 -12.74 8.96 -17.62
N ASP A 578 -14.02 9.32 -17.46
CA ASP A 578 -14.50 10.69 -17.60
C ASP A 578 -13.83 11.62 -16.58
N ALA A 579 -13.78 11.21 -15.32
CA ALA A 579 -13.09 11.98 -14.27
C ALA A 579 -11.61 12.19 -14.62
N CYS A 580 -10.88 11.11 -14.94
CA CYS A 580 -9.47 11.19 -15.29
C CYS A 580 -9.24 12.09 -16.51
N ARG A 581 -10.05 11.98 -17.56
CA ARG A 581 -9.93 12.85 -18.75
C ARG A 581 -10.06 14.33 -18.43
N ARG A 582 -10.95 14.70 -17.49
CA ARG A 582 -11.20 16.10 -17.11
C ARG A 582 -10.09 16.68 -16.22
N VAL A 583 -9.59 15.88 -15.28
CA VAL A 583 -8.64 16.33 -14.25
C VAL A 583 -7.18 16.15 -14.65
N TYR A 584 -6.88 15.21 -15.56
CA TYR A 584 -5.50 14.88 -15.92
C TYR A 584 -4.77 16.08 -16.53
N LYS A 585 -3.64 16.43 -15.94
CA LYS A 585 -2.74 17.46 -16.46
C LYS A 585 -1.46 16.79 -16.98
N PRO A 586 -1.17 16.87 -18.28
CA PRO A 586 0.09 16.39 -18.82
C PRO A 586 1.27 17.07 -18.11
N GLY A 587 2.29 16.29 -17.77
CA GLY A 587 3.54 16.80 -17.21
C GLY A 587 4.74 16.44 -18.08
N ARG A 588 5.76 15.83 -17.48
CA ARG A 588 7.01 15.47 -18.16
C ARG A 588 7.01 14.02 -18.58
N THR A 589 7.68 13.73 -19.70
CA THR A 589 7.91 12.35 -20.16
C THR A 589 9.41 12.14 -20.33
N TYR A 590 9.92 11.07 -19.71
CA TYR A 590 11.31 10.63 -19.81
C TYR A 590 11.34 9.37 -20.66
N ARG A 591 12.11 9.42 -21.74
CA ARG A 591 12.26 8.28 -22.67
C ARG A 591 13.63 7.64 -22.44
N PRO A 592 13.71 6.30 -22.47
CA PRO A 592 14.97 5.60 -22.29
C PRO A 592 15.94 5.92 -23.43
N ASP A 593 17.20 6.18 -23.12
CA ASP A 593 18.27 6.25 -24.12
C ASP A 593 18.61 4.84 -24.64
N PRO A 594 18.36 4.55 -25.93
CA PRO A 594 18.66 3.24 -26.51
C PRO A 594 20.14 2.85 -26.45
N SER A 595 21.05 3.82 -26.37
CA SER A 595 22.49 3.58 -26.29
C SER A 595 22.91 2.95 -24.95
N LEU A 596 22.15 3.21 -23.88
CA LEU A 596 22.41 2.71 -22.53
C LEU A 596 21.77 1.34 -22.26
N ARG A 597 20.85 0.89 -23.13
CA ARG A 597 20.07 -0.35 -22.96
C ARG A 597 20.95 -1.57 -22.65
N ARG A 598 22.05 -1.75 -23.39
CA ARG A 598 22.94 -2.91 -23.19
C ARG A 598 23.62 -2.84 -21.82
N LEU A 599 24.13 -1.67 -21.45
CA LEU A 599 24.82 -1.44 -20.19
C LEU A 599 23.92 -1.78 -19.01
N TYR A 600 22.72 -1.20 -18.96
CA TYR A 600 21.79 -1.41 -17.86
C TYR A 600 21.16 -2.80 -17.85
N ALA A 601 20.97 -3.45 -19.01
CA ALA A 601 20.55 -4.84 -19.05
C ALA A 601 21.62 -5.82 -18.50
N GLU A 602 22.90 -5.55 -18.76
CA GLU A 602 24.01 -6.32 -18.16
C GLU A 602 24.12 -6.01 -16.65
N GLY A 603 23.99 -4.73 -16.26
CA GLY A 603 23.98 -4.31 -14.87
C GLY A 603 22.84 -4.89 -14.05
N PHE A 604 21.63 -5.00 -14.61
CA PHE A 604 20.48 -5.60 -13.94
C PHE A 604 20.67 -7.10 -13.65
N LYS A 605 21.35 -7.83 -14.54
CA LYS A 605 21.71 -9.24 -14.29
C LYS A 605 22.65 -9.34 -13.08
N LEU A 606 23.69 -8.52 -13.05
CA LEU A 606 24.63 -8.46 -11.93
C LEU A 606 23.94 -8.03 -10.63
N TYR A 607 23.04 -7.05 -10.69
CA TYR A 607 22.26 -6.59 -9.54
C TYR A 607 21.50 -7.75 -8.89
N ARG A 608 20.83 -8.59 -9.70
CA ARG A 608 20.08 -9.76 -9.21
C ARG A 608 20.98 -10.86 -8.61
N GLU A 609 22.27 -10.85 -8.91
CA GLU A 609 23.25 -11.75 -8.30
C GLU A 609 23.77 -11.24 -6.94
N LEU A 610 23.65 -9.94 -6.64
CA LEU A 610 24.15 -9.35 -5.39
C LEU A 610 23.48 -9.95 -4.15
N TYR A 611 22.15 -9.99 -4.11
CA TYR A 611 21.42 -10.52 -2.97
C TYR A 611 21.81 -11.98 -2.64
N PRO A 612 21.72 -12.97 -3.54
CA PRO A 612 22.05 -14.34 -3.21
C PRO A 612 23.52 -14.53 -2.83
N ALA A 613 24.43 -13.72 -3.37
CA ALA A 613 25.84 -13.75 -2.99
C ALA A 613 26.09 -13.22 -1.56
N LEU A 614 25.34 -12.20 -1.14
CA LEU A 614 25.52 -11.55 0.16
C LEU A 614 24.65 -12.14 1.28
N ALA A 615 23.53 -12.79 0.96
CA ALA A 615 22.57 -13.30 1.93
C ALA A 615 23.19 -14.18 3.04
N PRO A 616 24.10 -15.14 2.76
CA PRO A 616 24.71 -15.95 3.82
C PRO A 616 25.53 -15.12 4.82
N ILE A 617 26.16 -14.03 4.38
CA ILE A 617 26.92 -13.13 5.24
C ILE A 617 25.95 -12.26 6.04
N HIS A 618 24.95 -11.66 5.38
CA HIS A 618 23.94 -10.84 6.05
C HIS A 618 23.20 -11.61 7.15
N HIS A 619 22.83 -12.87 6.92
CA HIS A 619 22.15 -13.69 7.94
C HIS A 619 23.04 -13.99 9.14
N ARG A 620 24.35 -14.17 8.93
CA ARG A 620 25.32 -14.34 10.02
C ARG A 620 25.52 -13.04 10.79
N LEU A 621 25.60 -11.90 10.10
CA LEU A 621 25.68 -10.58 10.72
C LEU A 621 24.42 -10.27 11.55
N ALA A 622 23.23 -10.57 11.02
CA ALA A 622 21.96 -10.39 11.72
C ALA A 622 21.84 -11.24 13.00
N ALA A 623 22.56 -12.36 13.07
CA ALA A 623 22.61 -13.22 14.25
C ALA A 623 23.68 -12.79 15.28
N MET A 624 24.55 -11.83 14.94
CA MET A 624 25.51 -11.29 15.90
C MET A 624 24.77 -10.38 16.90
N PRO A 625 25.14 -10.43 18.19
CA PRO A 625 24.57 -9.53 19.18
C PRO A 625 24.92 -8.08 18.82
N LEU A 626 23.92 -7.19 18.89
CA LEU A 626 24.15 -5.76 18.86
C LEU A 626 24.94 -5.39 20.13
N SER A 627 26.14 -4.83 19.94
CA SER A 627 27.06 -4.43 21.01
C SER A 627 26.58 -3.21 21.77
#